data_AF-A0A259BGF0-F1
#
_entry.id   AF-A0A259BGF0-F1
#
_cell.length_a   1.000
_cell.length_b   1.000
_cell.length_c   1.000
_cell.angle_alpha   90.00
_cell.angle_beta   90.00
_cell.angle_gamma   90.00
#
_symmetry.space_group_name_H-M   'P 1'
#
loop_
_entity.id
_entity.type
_entity.pdbx_description
1 polymer ?
#
loop_
_entity_poly.entity_id
_entity_poly.type
_entity_poly.pdbx_seq_one_letter_code
_entity_poly.pdbx_strand_id
1 'polypeptide(L)'
;QPRAHIVTGDFARVELPAHFDLAIGNPPFSDRTVRSDRAFRSLGLRLHDYFIAKAISRLKPGALAAFVTSHGTMDKADNAARAHIATMADLVGAVRLPEGSFRADAGTDVVVDILFFRRRRDGQPEGDLSWLNLEEVRSATDDEAAIRINRWFARHPGMVLGTHGLTSGPFGETYTCRPRDGEDLDAALATALTFLPEDIYDGDPDPIDADLEAPSPTADLPGASRAREGSYFIDNRHGLMQLVDGAPVAIHVRKGRSGDGIPEKHARLIRKLIPIRDAVREVLKAQEFDQPWKPAQVKLRIAWSNFVRDFGPINTTVISTSADEETGEVRETHRRPNIQPFLDDPDCWLVASIEDYDLESNTAKPGPIFTERVIAPPRAPIITSPADALAVVLNERGHVDPDHIAELLHRDVDDVIAELGNAIFRDPADGSWQTA
;
A
#
# COMPACT_ATOMS: atom_id res chain seq x y z
N GLN A 1 -25.86 0.88 -10.18
CA GLN A 1 -24.48 1.04 -9.64
C GLN A 1 -23.61 -0.12 -10.10
N PRO A 2 -22.37 0.08 -10.57
CA PRO A 2 -21.37 -0.96 -10.44
C PRO A 2 -21.26 -1.27 -8.94
N ARG A 3 -21.71 -2.45 -8.53
CA ARG A 3 -21.63 -2.87 -7.12
C ARG A 3 -20.15 -2.97 -6.76
N ALA A 4 -19.67 -2.05 -5.94
CA ALA A 4 -18.29 -2.08 -5.44
C ALA A 4 -18.25 -2.86 -4.13
N HIS A 5 -17.38 -3.86 -4.06
CA HIS A 5 -17.11 -4.59 -2.82
C HIS A 5 -15.78 -4.10 -2.22
N ILE A 6 -15.86 -3.42 -1.08
CA ILE A 6 -14.69 -2.88 -0.38
C ILE A 6 -14.34 -3.81 0.79
N VAL A 7 -13.16 -4.43 0.71
CA VAL A 7 -12.64 -5.28 1.79
C VAL A 7 -11.58 -4.52 2.57
N THR A 8 -11.91 -4.12 3.80
CA THR A 8 -10.94 -3.50 4.71
C THR A 8 -10.16 -4.58 5.45
N GLY A 9 -9.04 -5.02 4.88
CA GLY A 9 -8.22 -6.08 5.45
C GLY A 9 -6.76 -6.05 5.01
N ASP A 10 -5.90 -6.79 5.72
CA ASP A 10 -4.51 -6.99 5.31
C ASP A 10 -4.49 -7.86 4.05
N PHE A 11 -3.96 -7.32 2.95
CA PHE A 11 -3.82 -8.05 1.68
C PHE A 11 -3.03 -9.36 1.85
N ALA A 12 -2.20 -9.49 2.88
CA ALA A 12 -1.54 -10.75 3.21
C ALA A 12 -2.45 -11.86 3.75
N ARG A 13 -3.62 -11.49 4.28
CA ARG A 13 -4.53 -12.41 4.98
C ARG A 13 -5.91 -12.50 4.35
N VAL A 14 -6.31 -11.50 3.56
CA VAL A 14 -7.56 -11.57 2.81
C VAL A 14 -7.48 -12.73 1.81
N GLU A 15 -8.46 -13.62 1.89
CA GLU A 15 -8.71 -14.63 0.88
C GLU A 15 -9.51 -13.98 -0.25
N LEU A 16 -8.82 -13.72 -1.35
CA LEU A 16 -9.43 -13.21 -2.56
C LEU A 16 -9.79 -14.40 -3.48
N PRO A 17 -11.00 -14.45 -4.05
CA PRO A 17 -11.33 -15.51 -4.99
C PRO A 17 -10.54 -15.32 -6.29
N ALA A 18 -10.08 -16.40 -6.91
CA ALA A 18 -9.28 -16.33 -8.14
C ALA A 18 -10.18 -16.18 -9.38
N HIS A 19 -10.79 -15.02 -9.53
CA HIS A 19 -11.85 -14.75 -10.52
C HIS A 19 -11.77 -13.34 -11.11
N PHE A 20 -10.62 -12.67 -11.04
CA PHE A 20 -10.50 -11.29 -11.52
C PHE A 20 -10.00 -11.25 -12.97
N ASP A 21 -10.66 -10.44 -13.79
CA ASP A 21 -10.28 -10.17 -15.18
C ASP A 21 -9.25 -9.02 -15.30
N LEU A 22 -9.14 -8.19 -14.25
CA LEU A 22 -8.25 -7.04 -14.19
C LEU A 22 -7.77 -6.78 -12.76
N ALA A 23 -6.48 -6.53 -12.58
CA ALA A 23 -5.89 -6.03 -11.34
C ALA A 23 -5.16 -4.72 -11.59
N ILE A 24 -5.57 -3.64 -10.92
CA ILE A 24 -4.89 -2.35 -10.94
C ILE A 24 -4.45 -2.01 -9.52
N GLY A 25 -3.21 -1.56 -9.34
CA GLY A 25 -2.77 -1.12 -8.02
C GLY A 25 -1.54 -0.23 -8.02
N ASN A 26 -1.38 0.50 -6.92
CA ASN A 26 -0.15 1.17 -6.56
C ASN A 26 0.39 0.52 -5.28
N PRO A 27 1.10 -0.64 -5.36
CA PRO A 27 1.63 -1.33 -4.19
C PRO A 27 2.51 -0.42 -3.33
N PRO A 28 2.41 -0.50 -1.99
CA PRO A 28 3.23 0.33 -1.10
C PRO A 28 4.72 0.01 -1.25
N PHE A 29 5.54 1.06 -1.40
CA PHE A 29 6.99 0.92 -1.55
C PHE A 29 7.64 0.66 -0.19
N SER A 30 7.99 -0.60 0.06
CA SER A 30 8.70 -0.99 1.28
C SER A 30 9.62 -2.17 1.03
N ASP A 31 10.78 -2.14 1.68
CA ASP A 31 11.74 -3.25 1.73
C ASP A 31 11.37 -4.33 2.73
N ARG A 32 10.22 -4.20 3.41
CA ARG A 32 9.70 -5.22 4.32
C ARG A 32 9.39 -6.50 3.56
N THR A 33 10.02 -7.60 3.98
CA THR A 33 9.64 -8.94 3.51
C THR A 33 8.32 -9.39 4.10
N VAL A 34 7.41 -9.90 3.27
CA VAL A 34 6.13 -10.46 3.72
C VAL A 34 6.32 -11.92 4.13
N ARG A 35 5.98 -12.23 5.40
CA ARG A 35 6.10 -13.59 5.98
C ARG A 35 4.77 -14.18 6.43
N SER A 36 3.71 -13.37 6.44
CA SER A 36 2.38 -13.74 6.94
C SER A 36 1.56 -14.57 5.95
N ASP A 37 1.80 -14.47 4.65
CA ASP A 37 1.10 -15.27 3.64
C ASP A 37 1.82 -16.62 3.42
N ARG A 38 1.16 -17.73 3.77
CA ARG A 38 1.73 -19.08 3.68
C ARG A 38 2.15 -19.48 2.27
N ALA A 39 1.45 -19.01 1.23
CA ALA A 39 1.74 -19.39 -0.15
C ALA A 39 3.00 -18.69 -0.67
N PHE A 40 3.30 -17.48 -0.19
CA PHE A 40 4.41 -16.66 -0.69
C PHE A 40 5.59 -16.53 0.29
N ARG A 41 5.43 -16.87 1.58
CA ARG A 41 6.46 -16.67 2.62
C ARG A 41 7.82 -17.29 2.30
N SER A 42 7.85 -18.41 1.57
CA SER A 42 9.09 -19.10 1.19
C SER A 42 9.88 -18.34 0.13
N LEU A 43 9.25 -17.44 -0.61
CA LEU A 43 9.87 -16.63 -1.65
C LEU A 43 10.57 -15.38 -1.08
N GLY A 44 10.27 -14.99 0.16
CA GLY A 44 10.94 -13.86 0.82
C GLY A 44 10.76 -12.50 0.13
N LEU A 45 9.68 -12.32 -0.65
CA LEU A 45 9.43 -11.13 -1.45
C LEU A 45 9.28 -9.86 -0.59
N ARG A 46 9.82 -8.73 -1.08
CA ARG A 46 9.55 -7.40 -0.50
C ARG A 46 8.06 -7.05 -0.70
N LEU A 47 7.57 -6.08 0.06
CA LEU A 47 6.14 -5.77 0.12
C LEU A 47 5.53 -5.49 -1.26
N HIS A 48 6.16 -4.62 -2.04
CA HIS A 48 5.69 -4.27 -3.39
C HIS A 48 5.70 -5.48 -4.34
N ASP A 49 6.78 -6.28 -4.36
CA ASP A 49 6.87 -7.51 -5.16
C ASP A 49 5.78 -8.51 -4.80
N TYR A 50 5.56 -8.68 -3.49
CA TYR A 50 4.56 -9.59 -2.95
C TYR A 50 3.15 -9.19 -3.39
N PHE A 51 2.83 -7.89 -3.34
CA PHE A 51 1.52 -7.38 -3.79
C PHE A 51 1.29 -7.68 -5.27
N ILE A 52 2.29 -7.44 -6.13
CA ILE A 52 2.23 -7.73 -7.57
C ILE A 52 2.04 -9.24 -7.79
N ALA A 53 2.88 -10.07 -7.18
CA ALA A 53 2.84 -11.52 -7.33
C ALA A 53 1.50 -12.12 -6.86
N LYS A 54 1.00 -11.70 -5.68
CA LYS A 54 -0.28 -12.15 -5.17
C LYS A 54 -1.44 -11.67 -6.03
N ALA A 55 -1.46 -10.41 -6.47
CA ALA A 55 -2.51 -9.91 -7.35
C ALA A 55 -2.58 -10.71 -8.67
N ILE A 56 -1.42 -10.93 -9.31
CA ILE A 56 -1.33 -11.77 -10.53
C ILE A 56 -1.77 -13.23 -10.26
N SER A 57 -1.56 -13.76 -9.06
CA SER A 57 -2.04 -15.11 -8.71
C SER A 57 -3.56 -15.24 -8.60
N ARG A 58 -4.29 -14.11 -8.51
CA ARG A 58 -5.77 -14.07 -8.40
C ARG A 58 -6.46 -13.73 -9.71
N LEU A 59 -5.68 -13.44 -10.75
CA LEU A 59 -6.17 -13.21 -12.09
C LEU A 59 -6.55 -14.52 -12.78
N LYS A 60 -7.62 -14.49 -13.58
CA LYS A 60 -7.97 -15.58 -14.48
C LYS A 60 -6.89 -15.76 -15.57
N PRO A 61 -6.70 -16.96 -16.13
CA PRO A 61 -5.98 -17.14 -17.38
C PRO A 61 -6.40 -16.11 -18.46
N GLY A 62 -5.44 -15.39 -19.05
CA GLY A 62 -5.70 -14.35 -20.08
C GLY A 62 -6.07 -12.96 -19.55
N ALA A 63 -6.29 -12.82 -18.24
CA ALA A 63 -6.60 -11.55 -17.59
C ALA A 63 -5.39 -10.61 -17.49
N LEU A 64 -5.65 -9.33 -17.22
CA LEU A 64 -4.64 -8.27 -17.27
C LEU A 64 -4.31 -7.70 -15.88
N ALA A 65 -3.10 -7.14 -15.76
CA ALA A 65 -2.65 -6.44 -14.57
C ALA A 65 -1.90 -5.15 -14.93
N ALA A 66 -2.10 -4.09 -14.15
CA ALA A 66 -1.35 -2.84 -14.24
C ALA A 66 -0.92 -2.38 -12.84
N PHE A 67 0.38 -2.14 -12.64
CA PHE A 67 0.91 -1.72 -11.34
C PHE A 67 1.82 -0.52 -11.45
N VAL A 68 1.66 0.43 -10.53
CA VAL A 68 2.64 1.51 -10.29
C VAL A 68 3.58 1.06 -9.18
N THR A 69 4.86 0.90 -9.47
CA THR A 69 5.87 0.42 -8.51
C THR A 69 7.17 1.20 -8.61
N SER A 70 7.99 1.25 -7.57
CA SER A 70 9.33 1.82 -7.71
C SER A 70 10.18 1.05 -8.72
N HIS A 71 11.15 1.74 -9.32
CA HIS A 71 12.09 1.15 -10.29
C HIS A 71 12.85 -0.08 -9.75
N GLY A 72 12.96 -0.18 -8.41
CA GLY A 72 13.62 -1.28 -7.72
C GLY A 72 13.04 -2.65 -8.03
N THR A 73 11.74 -2.75 -8.34
CA THR A 73 11.12 -4.03 -8.77
C THR A 73 11.81 -4.58 -10.02
N MET A 74 12.08 -3.71 -10.99
CA MET A 74 12.63 -4.05 -12.29
C MET A 74 14.17 -4.08 -12.28
N ASP A 75 14.82 -3.16 -11.57
CA ASP A 75 16.27 -2.94 -11.68
C ASP A 75 17.12 -3.68 -10.64
N LYS A 76 16.52 -4.19 -9.55
CA LYS A 76 17.32 -4.91 -8.54
C LYS A 76 18.01 -6.15 -9.13
N ALA A 77 19.24 -6.41 -8.67
CA ALA A 77 20.05 -7.53 -9.13
C ALA A 77 19.40 -8.90 -8.85
N ASP A 78 18.78 -9.05 -7.67
CA ASP A 78 18.03 -10.26 -7.33
C ASP A 78 16.75 -10.36 -8.17
N ASN A 79 16.72 -11.32 -9.08
CA ASN A 79 15.59 -11.52 -9.98
C ASN A 79 14.49 -12.43 -9.41
N ALA A 80 14.58 -12.92 -8.17
CA ALA A 80 13.66 -13.91 -7.61
C ALA A 80 12.17 -13.51 -7.75
N ALA A 81 11.84 -12.24 -7.46
CA ALA A 81 10.50 -11.72 -7.64
C ALA A 81 10.04 -11.73 -9.11
N ARG A 82 10.90 -11.25 -10.02
CA ARG A 82 10.63 -11.21 -11.47
C ARG A 82 10.47 -12.63 -12.03
N ALA A 83 11.35 -13.54 -11.63
CA ALA A 83 11.32 -14.94 -12.03
C ALA A 83 10.02 -15.60 -11.56
N HIS A 84 9.60 -15.35 -10.31
CA HIS A 84 8.34 -15.88 -9.81
C HIS A 84 7.13 -15.33 -10.58
N ILE A 85 7.08 -14.02 -10.83
CA ILE A 85 6.02 -13.41 -11.66
C ILE A 85 5.99 -14.03 -13.06
N ALA A 86 7.17 -14.24 -13.67
CA ALA A 86 7.29 -14.85 -14.99
C ALA A 86 6.80 -16.31 -15.05
N THR A 87 6.73 -17.05 -13.93
CA THR A 87 6.09 -18.38 -13.91
C THR A 87 4.57 -18.32 -14.16
N MET A 88 3.97 -17.14 -13.97
CA MET A 88 2.53 -16.93 -13.94
C MET A 88 2.02 -16.02 -15.06
N ALA A 89 2.81 -15.03 -15.46
CA ALA A 89 2.39 -13.96 -16.36
C ALA A 89 3.50 -13.55 -17.31
N ASP A 90 3.09 -12.99 -18.45
CA ASP A 90 3.98 -12.35 -19.40
C ASP A 90 4.01 -10.84 -19.15
N LEU A 91 5.20 -10.23 -19.20
CA LEU A 91 5.34 -8.77 -19.22
C LEU A 91 4.89 -8.28 -20.60
N VAL A 92 3.80 -7.53 -20.63
CA VAL A 92 3.21 -6.96 -21.84
C VAL A 92 3.93 -5.66 -22.21
N GLY A 93 4.24 -4.87 -21.19
CA GLY A 93 4.98 -3.63 -21.34
C GLY A 93 5.32 -3.01 -20.00
N ALA A 94 6.23 -2.07 -20.02
CA ALA A 94 6.53 -1.24 -18.86
C ALA A 94 6.97 0.15 -19.30
N VAL A 95 6.53 1.18 -18.58
CA VAL A 95 6.89 2.59 -18.79
C VAL A 95 7.57 3.12 -17.54
N ARG A 96 8.72 3.77 -17.68
CA ARG A 96 9.45 4.40 -16.58
C ARG A 96 9.22 5.90 -16.59
N LEU A 97 8.73 6.43 -15.48
CA LEU A 97 8.52 7.85 -15.25
C LEU A 97 9.78 8.52 -14.70
N PRO A 98 9.97 9.83 -14.91
CA PRO A 98 11.09 10.56 -14.33
C PRO A 98 10.92 10.79 -12.82
N GLU A 99 12.00 11.10 -12.13
CA GLU A 99 11.99 11.57 -10.74
C GLU A 99 11.09 12.81 -10.60
N GLY A 100 10.44 12.93 -9.45
CA GLY A 100 9.52 14.04 -9.17
C GLY A 100 8.11 13.90 -9.74
N SER A 101 7.82 12.84 -10.50
CA SER A 101 6.47 12.58 -11.06
C SER A 101 5.38 12.48 -9.98
N PHE A 102 5.73 12.12 -8.75
CA PHE A 102 4.81 12.04 -7.61
C PHE A 102 5.09 13.09 -6.52
N ARG A 103 5.93 14.11 -6.82
CA ARG A 103 6.32 15.11 -5.82
C ARG A 103 5.13 15.96 -5.36
N ALA A 104 4.23 16.32 -6.27
CA ALA A 104 3.07 17.16 -5.97
C ALA A 104 2.08 16.48 -5.01
N ASP A 105 1.77 15.20 -5.24
CA ASP A 105 0.74 14.48 -4.48
C ASP A 105 1.27 13.64 -3.32
N ALA A 106 2.48 13.10 -3.44
CA ALA A 106 3.06 12.15 -2.49
C ALA A 106 4.41 12.59 -1.87
N GLY A 107 4.94 13.75 -2.29
CA GLY A 107 6.15 14.34 -1.68
C GLY A 107 7.42 13.50 -1.86
N THR A 108 7.49 12.66 -2.89
CA THR A 108 8.64 11.78 -3.15
C THR A 108 9.16 11.87 -4.57
N ASP A 109 10.48 11.74 -4.71
CA ASP A 109 11.22 11.76 -5.98
C ASP A 109 11.64 10.37 -6.45
N VAL A 110 11.08 9.32 -5.85
CA VAL A 110 11.32 7.94 -6.26
C VAL A 110 11.00 7.79 -7.75
N VAL A 111 11.91 7.17 -8.49
CA VAL A 111 11.65 6.75 -9.87
C VAL A 111 10.67 5.60 -9.88
N VAL A 112 9.66 5.69 -10.73
CA VAL A 112 8.49 4.80 -10.74
C VAL A 112 8.33 4.18 -12.12
N ASP A 113 7.95 2.92 -12.12
CA ASP A 113 7.61 2.13 -13.29
C ASP A 113 6.11 1.81 -13.26
N ILE A 114 5.45 1.91 -14.41
CA ILE A 114 4.12 1.38 -14.66
C ILE A 114 4.31 0.05 -15.40
N LEU A 115 3.92 -1.06 -14.78
CA LEU A 115 4.12 -2.40 -15.31
C LEU A 115 2.79 -3.00 -15.77
N PHE A 116 2.77 -3.54 -16.98
CA PHE A 116 1.61 -4.21 -17.58
C PHE A 116 1.90 -5.69 -17.75
N PHE A 117 1.01 -6.54 -17.23
CA PHE A 117 1.13 -7.99 -17.31
C PHE A 117 -0.13 -8.61 -17.89
N ARG A 118 0.05 -9.76 -18.53
CA ARG A 118 -1.05 -10.67 -18.88
C ARG A 118 -0.83 -12.00 -18.17
N ARG A 119 -1.83 -12.45 -17.42
CA ARG A 119 -1.83 -13.78 -16.79
C ARG A 119 -1.77 -14.85 -17.89
N ARG A 120 -0.75 -15.70 -17.86
CA ARG A 120 -0.58 -16.75 -18.86
C ARG A 120 -1.66 -17.81 -18.73
N ARG A 121 -2.10 -18.37 -19.86
CA ARG A 121 -3.01 -19.51 -19.85
C ARG A 121 -2.30 -20.82 -19.53
N ASP A 122 -3.06 -21.76 -18.99
CA ASP A 122 -2.56 -23.12 -18.77
C ASP A 122 -2.14 -23.75 -20.11
N GLY A 123 -0.92 -24.29 -20.15
CA GLY A 123 -0.35 -24.93 -21.34
C GLY A 123 0.22 -23.98 -22.40
N GLN A 124 0.10 -22.64 -22.25
CA GLN A 124 0.85 -21.71 -23.10
C GLN A 124 2.34 -21.73 -22.70
N PRO A 125 3.26 -21.69 -23.69
CA PRO A 125 4.68 -21.57 -23.41
C PRO A 125 4.99 -20.23 -22.75
N GLU A 126 6.12 -20.16 -22.04
CA GLU A 126 6.62 -18.90 -21.48
C GLU A 126 6.87 -17.88 -22.62
N GLY A 127 6.46 -16.63 -22.38
CA GLY A 127 6.76 -15.52 -23.29
C GLY A 127 8.23 -15.10 -23.26
N ASP A 128 8.51 -13.86 -23.65
CA ASP A 128 9.88 -13.33 -23.55
C ASP A 128 10.30 -13.20 -22.07
N LEU A 129 11.36 -13.92 -21.70
CA LEU A 129 11.97 -13.86 -20.37
C LEU A 129 13.21 -12.95 -20.33
N SER A 130 13.52 -12.25 -21.42
CA SER A 130 14.72 -11.41 -21.50
C SER A 130 14.73 -10.32 -20.41
N TRP A 131 13.55 -9.77 -20.07
CA TRP A 131 13.33 -8.76 -19.03
C TRP A 131 13.66 -9.24 -17.60
N LEU A 132 13.93 -10.53 -17.36
CA LEU A 132 14.41 -10.98 -16.05
C LEU A 132 15.81 -10.43 -15.73
N ASN A 133 16.57 -10.10 -16.77
CA ASN A 133 17.97 -9.69 -16.70
C ASN A 133 18.13 -8.17 -16.70
N LEU A 134 19.28 -7.74 -16.20
CA LEU A 134 19.73 -6.36 -16.34
C LEU A 134 20.67 -6.21 -17.53
N GLU A 135 20.69 -5.01 -18.11
CA GLU A 135 21.59 -4.61 -19.19
C GLU A 135 22.28 -3.30 -18.81
N GLU A 136 23.55 -3.17 -19.20
CA GLU A 136 24.30 -1.94 -18.98
C GLU A 136 23.93 -0.93 -20.07
N VAL A 137 23.44 0.23 -19.66
CA VAL A 137 23.08 1.34 -20.57
C VAL A 137 24.11 2.46 -20.54
N ARG A 138 24.98 2.46 -19.53
CA ARG A 138 26.10 3.39 -19.41
C ARG A 138 27.23 2.72 -18.65
N SER A 139 28.42 2.68 -19.24
CA SER A 139 29.61 2.16 -18.58
C SER A 139 30.07 3.07 -17.44
N ALA A 140 30.79 2.48 -16.49
CA ALA A 140 31.40 3.23 -15.40
C ALA A 140 32.42 4.24 -15.94
N THR A 141 32.53 5.39 -15.27
CA THR A 141 33.60 6.38 -15.47
C THR A 141 34.49 6.39 -14.23
N ASP A 142 35.56 7.20 -14.23
CA ASP A 142 36.44 7.34 -13.06
C ASP A 142 35.70 7.86 -11.81
N ASP A 143 34.57 8.56 -12.01
CA ASP A 143 33.83 9.24 -10.94
C ASP A 143 32.42 8.65 -10.68
N GLU A 144 31.86 7.83 -11.59
CA GLU A 144 30.48 7.36 -11.51
C GLU A 144 30.36 5.86 -11.85
N ALA A 145 29.51 5.13 -11.13
CA ALA A 145 29.29 3.72 -11.39
C ALA A 145 28.61 3.45 -12.74
N ALA A 146 28.73 2.21 -13.23
CA ALA A 146 27.98 1.76 -14.40
C ALA A 146 26.47 1.77 -14.10
N ILE A 147 25.67 2.29 -15.04
CA ILE A 147 24.21 2.23 -14.94
C ILE A 147 23.74 0.92 -15.57
N ARG A 148 23.18 0.05 -14.73
CA ARG A 148 22.50 -1.18 -15.14
C ARG A 148 21.02 -1.07 -14.81
N ILE A 149 20.19 -1.26 -15.81
CA ILE A 149 18.72 -1.23 -15.67
C ILE A 149 18.12 -2.53 -16.19
N ASN A 150 16.84 -2.74 -15.94
CA ASN A 150 16.13 -3.86 -16.53
C ASN A 150 16.24 -3.87 -18.06
N ARG A 151 16.51 -5.06 -18.63
CA ARG A 151 16.69 -5.24 -20.07
C ARG A 151 15.47 -4.79 -20.89
N TRP A 152 14.25 -4.84 -20.33
CA TRP A 152 13.08 -4.28 -20.99
C TRP A 152 13.29 -2.79 -21.31
N PHE A 153 13.67 -1.98 -20.33
CA PHE A 153 13.88 -0.55 -20.53
C PHE A 153 15.09 -0.25 -21.41
N ALA A 154 16.18 -1.03 -21.27
CA ALA A 154 17.37 -0.87 -22.11
C ALA A 154 17.06 -1.07 -23.61
N ARG A 155 16.13 -1.98 -23.93
CA ARG A 155 15.72 -2.28 -25.32
C ARG A 155 14.55 -1.45 -25.83
N HIS A 156 13.85 -0.76 -24.94
CA HIS A 156 12.73 0.12 -25.25
C HIS A 156 12.96 1.53 -24.70
N PRO A 157 13.96 2.28 -25.21
CA PRO A 157 14.28 3.61 -24.69
C PRO A 157 13.12 4.61 -24.80
N GLY A 158 12.21 4.42 -25.77
CA GLY A 158 10.97 5.22 -25.89
C GLY A 158 9.97 5.00 -24.74
N MET A 159 10.13 3.93 -23.96
CA MET A 159 9.35 3.66 -22.75
C MET A 159 9.99 4.24 -21.47
N VAL A 160 11.10 4.95 -21.59
CA VAL A 160 11.73 5.68 -20.49
C VAL A 160 11.48 7.17 -20.72
N LEU A 161 10.63 7.78 -19.90
CA LEU A 161 10.20 9.18 -20.04
C LEU A 161 11.15 10.13 -19.30
N GLY A 162 12.45 9.93 -19.52
CA GLY A 162 13.51 10.68 -18.86
C GLY A 162 14.89 10.27 -19.31
N THR A 163 15.90 10.73 -18.60
CA THR A 163 17.31 10.43 -18.87
C THR A 163 17.90 9.64 -17.71
N HIS A 164 18.47 8.47 -18.00
CA HIS A 164 19.19 7.67 -17.01
C HIS A 164 20.32 8.50 -16.39
N GLY A 165 20.39 8.51 -15.07
CA GLY A 165 21.45 9.20 -14.35
C GLY A 165 21.71 8.56 -12.99
N LEU A 166 22.74 9.06 -12.33
CA LEU A 166 23.03 8.76 -10.94
C LEU A 166 22.80 10.03 -10.10
N THR A 167 22.43 9.84 -8.85
CA THR A 167 22.25 10.91 -7.88
C THR A 167 22.70 10.42 -6.51
N SER A 168 22.97 11.35 -5.60
CA SER A 168 23.35 11.02 -4.23
C SER A 168 22.11 10.74 -3.40
N GLY A 169 21.97 9.50 -2.95
CA GLY A 169 20.95 9.08 -1.99
C GLY A 169 21.50 8.98 -0.55
N PRO A 170 20.62 8.74 0.44
CA PRO A 170 21.01 8.57 1.85
C PRO A 170 22.00 7.41 2.10
N PHE A 171 22.12 6.48 1.15
CA PHE A 171 22.96 5.28 1.25
C PHE A 171 24.10 5.26 0.20
N GLY A 172 24.41 6.42 -0.38
CA GLY A 172 25.40 6.58 -1.45
C GLY A 172 24.77 6.83 -2.81
N GLU A 173 25.58 6.67 -3.86
CA GLU A 173 25.15 6.85 -5.24
C GLU A 173 24.00 5.88 -5.59
N THR A 174 22.93 6.40 -6.15
CA THR A 174 21.74 5.64 -6.56
C THR A 174 21.30 6.05 -7.95
N TYR A 175 20.62 5.14 -8.63
CA TYR A 175 20.00 5.40 -9.91
C TYR A 175 18.89 6.46 -9.80
N THR A 176 18.80 7.31 -10.82
CA THR A 176 17.67 8.21 -11.07
C THR A 176 17.31 8.23 -12.57
N CYS A 177 16.11 8.72 -12.87
CA CYS A 177 15.62 9.02 -14.20
C CYS A 177 15.26 10.51 -14.23
N ARG A 178 16.13 11.37 -14.75
CA ARG A 178 15.92 12.82 -14.72
C ARG A 178 14.88 13.23 -15.77
N PRO A 179 13.95 14.15 -15.45
CA PRO A 179 13.03 14.70 -16.46
C PRO A 179 13.82 15.36 -17.59
N ARG A 180 13.29 15.32 -18.81
CA ARG A 180 13.88 16.02 -19.96
C ARG A 180 13.38 17.47 -19.98
N ASP A 181 14.29 18.40 -20.24
CA ASP A 181 13.94 19.82 -20.28
C ASP A 181 12.90 20.13 -21.36
N GLY A 182 11.78 20.72 -20.96
CA GLY A 182 10.70 21.13 -21.86
C GLY A 182 9.81 20.00 -22.39
N GLU A 183 9.96 18.77 -21.89
CA GLU A 183 9.07 17.65 -22.24
C GLU A 183 7.79 17.69 -21.40
N ASP A 184 6.63 17.59 -22.07
CA ASP A 184 5.34 17.43 -21.41
C ASP A 184 5.15 15.94 -21.07
N LEU A 185 5.19 15.63 -19.76
CA LEU A 185 5.11 14.26 -19.26
C LEU A 185 3.77 13.58 -19.61
N ASP A 186 2.67 14.31 -19.59
CA ASP A 186 1.33 13.74 -19.87
C ASP A 186 1.25 13.34 -21.34
N ALA A 187 1.74 14.19 -22.24
CA ALA A 187 1.81 13.89 -23.67
C ALA A 187 2.79 12.75 -23.98
N ALA A 188 3.94 12.72 -23.30
CA ALA A 188 4.93 11.67 -23.45
C ALA A 188 4.40 10.31 -22.97
N LEU A 189 3.69 10.28 -21.83
CA LEU A 189 3.03 9.09 -21.31
C LEU A 189 1.93 8.61 -22.24
N ALA A 190 1.05 9.51 -22.70
CA ALA A 190 0.00 9.16 -23.66
C ALA A 190 0.59 8.50 -24.92
N THR A 191 1.69 9.05 -25.44
CA THR A 191 2.42 8.49 -26.58
C THR A 191 3.02 7.11 -26.26
N ALA A 192 3.67 6.95 -25.10
CA ALA A 192 4.24 5.66 -24.69
C ALA A 192 3.17 4.55 -24.61
N LEU A 193 1.97 4.87 -24.10
CA LEU A 193 0.87 3.92 -23.99
C LEU A 193 0.37 3.42 -25.35
N THR A 194 0.52 4.19 -26.43
CA THR A 194 0.15 3.74 -27.80
C THR A 194 1.03 2.62 -28.36
N PHE A 195 2.20 2.38 -27.76
CA PHE A 195 3.08 1.29 -28.16
C PHE A 195 2.76 -0.03 -27.42
N LEU A 196 1.83 0.00 -26.46
CA LEU A 196 1.33 -1.21 -25.83
C LEU A 196 0.46 -1.98 -26.83
N PRO A 197 0.50 -3.32 -26.83
CA PRO A 197 -0.33 -4.11 -27.73
C PRO A 197 -1.81 -3.99 -27.35
N GLU A 198 -2.65 -3.85 -28.36
CA GLU A 198 -4.11 -3.82 -28.26
C GLU A 198 -4.70 -5.24 -28.36
N ASP A 199 -5.94 -5.41 -27.91
CA ASP A 199 -6.72 -6.66 -28.04
C ASP A 199 -6.05 -7.92 -27.46
N ILE A 200 -5.27 -7.75 -26.39
CA ILE A 200 -4.54 -8.84 -25.73
C ILE A 200 -5.32 -9.53 -24.61
N TYR A 201 -6.48 -8.97 -24.20
CA TYR A 201 -7.35 -9.63 -23.25
C TYR A 201 -8.02 -10.81 -23.93
N ASP A 202 -7.69 -12.00 -23.46
CA ASP A 202 -8.22 -13.24 -24.00
C ASP A 202 -8.82 -14.13 -22.89
N GLY A 203 -9.13 -13.54 -21.74
CA GLY A 203 -9.89 -14.22 -20.68
C GLY A 203 -11.34 -14.47 -21.06
N ASP A 204 -11.98 -15.43 -20.39
CA ASP A 204 -13.43 -15.65 -20.49
C ASP A 204 -14.13 -14.77 -19.43
N PRO A 205 -14.75 -13.63 -19.84
CA PRO A 205 -15.44 -12.78 -18.89
C PRO A 205 -16.67 -13.52 -18.36
N ASP A 206 -16.84 -13.51 -17.03
CA ASP A 206 -18.07 -14.03 -16.45
C ASP A 206 -19.22 -13.07 -16.76
N PRO A 207 -20.44 -13.57 -17.01
CA PRO A 207 -21.61 -12.71 -17.10
C PRO A 207 -21.75 -11.91 -15.81
N ILE A 208 -21.84 -10.58 -15.94
CA ILE A 208 -22.10 -9.69 -14.82
C ILE A 208 -23.54 -9.96 -14.37
N ASP A 209 -23.71 -10.75 -13.32
CA ASP A 209 -25.02 -10.97 -12.71
C ASP A 209 -25.39 -9.74 -11.88
N ALA A 210 -26.36 -8.97 -12.36
CA ALA A 210 -26.88 -7.78 -11.67
C ALA A 210 -27.59 -8.14 -10.34
N ASP A 211 -28.00 -9.41 -10.19
CA ASP A 211 -28.77 -9.94 -9.07
C ASP A 211 -27.96 -10.79 -8.09
N LEU A 212 -26.67 -11.09 -8.37
CA LEU A 212 -25.79 -11.76 -7.41
C LEU A 212 -25.73 -10.94 -6.12
N GLU A 213 -26.41 -11.43 -5.08
CA GLU A 213 -26.11 -11.05 -3.70
C GLU A 213 -24.62 -11.25 -3.51
N ALA A 214 -23.92 -10.17 -3.16
CA ALA A 214 -22.50 -10.22 -2.86
C ALA A 214 -22.28 -11.40 -1.89
N PRO A 215 -21.27 -12.26 -2.10
CA PRO A 215 -20.93 -13.27 -1.11
C PRO A 215 -20.76 -12.53 0.22
N SER A 216 -21.62 -12.84 1.18
CA SER A 216 -21.66 -12.11 2.43
C SER A 216 -20.25 -12.10 3.00
N PRO A 217 -19.62 -10.94 3.23
CA PRO A 217 -18.48 -10.92 4.11
C PRO A 217 -18.98 -11.56 5.40
N THR A 218 -18.28 -12.60 5.87
CA THR A 218 -18.49 -13.14 7.20
C THR A 218 -18.75 -11.98 8.13
N ALA A 219 -20.00 -11.91 8.63
CA ALA A 219 -20.53 -10.73 9.28
C ALA A 219 -19.49 -10.15 10.25
N ASP A 220 -19.04 -8.92 9.97
CA ASP A 220 -18.40 -8.12 11.00
C ASP A 220 -19.48 -7.85 12.04
N LEU A 221 -19.49 -8.71 13.05
CA LEU A 221 -20.32 -8.58 14.23
C LEU A 221 -20.07 -7.20 14.84
N PRO A 222 -21.12 -6.39 15.08
CA PRO A 222 -20.97 -5.16 15.82
C PRO A 222 -20.58 -5.51 17.26
N GLY A 223 -19.37 -5.11 17.66
CA GLY A 223 -18.94 -5.16 19.08
C GLY A 223 -17.73 -6.02 19.42
N ALA A 224 -16.93 -6.50 18.46
CA ALA A 224 -15.72 -7.27 18.77
C ALA A 224 -14.43 -6.46 18.54
N SER A 225 -13.80 -6.02 19.63
CA SER A 225 -12.36 -5.74 19.67
C SER A 225 -11.57 -7.06 19.47
N ARG A 226 -11.67 -7.69 18.30
CA ARG A 226 -10.75 -8.77 17.96
C ARG A 226 -9.42 -8.10 17.61
N ALA A 227 -8.48 -8.20 18.54
CA ALA A 227 -7.09 -7.86 18.28
C ALA A 227 -6.67 -8.48 16.93
N ARG A 228 -5.92 -7.74 16.12
CA ARG A 228 -5.43 -8.23 14.83
C ARG A 228 -4.35 -9.27 15.09
N GLU A 229 -4.21 -10.28 14.23
CA GLU A 229 -3.16 -11.29 14.35
C GLU A 229 -1.76 -10.64 14.36
N GLY A 230 -0.93 -11.02 15.34
CA GLY A 230 0.34 -10.37 15.70
C GLY A 230 0.22 -9.27 16.76
N SER A 231 -0.98 -8.73 17.03
CA SER A 231 -1.19 -7.68 18.02
C SER A 231 -0.87 -8.15 19.42
N TYR A 232 -0.12 -7.32 20.13
CA TYR A 232 0.12 -7.49 21.55
C TYR A 232 -1.02 -6.88 22.38
N PHE A 233 -1.39 -7.51 23.48
CA PHE A 233 -2.39 -6.97 24.40
C PHE A 233 -2.14 -7.49 25.82
N ILE A 234 -2.74 -6.82 26.80
CA ILE A 234 -2.65 -7.21 28.21
C ILE A 234 -3.95 -7.90 28.61
N ASP A 235 -3.83 -9.17 28.99
CA ASP A 235 -4.91 -9.93 29.62
C ASP A 235 -4.79 -9.85 31.14
N ASN A 236 -5.91 -9.65 31.83
CA ASN A 236 -5.93 -9.49 33.29
C ASN A 236 -5.52 -10.76 34.05
N ARG A 237 -5.65 -11.96 33.44
CA ARG A 237 -5.32 -13.24 34.09
C ARG A 237 -3.96 -13.78 33.64
N HIS A 238 -3.61 -13.60 32.37
CA HIS A 238 -2.45 -14.23 31.75
C HIS A 238 -1.31 -13.25 31.43
N GLY A 239 -1.51 -11.95 31.63
CA GLY A 239 -0.47 -10.93 31.48
C GLY A 239 -0.27 -10.52 30.01
N LEU A 240 1.00 -10.45 29.56
CA LEU A 240 1.30 -10.02 28.20
C LEU A 240 0.99 -11.17 27.23
N MET A 241 0.08 -10.91 26.30
CA MET A 241 -0.38 -11.85 25.30
C MET A 241 -0.09 -11.31 23.90
N GLN A 242 -0.01 -12.21 22.93
CA GLN A 242 -0.01 -11.90 21.51
C GLN A 242 -1.01 -12.80 20.80
N LEU A 243 -1.73 -12.24 19.83
CA LEU A 243 -2.56 -13.07 18.98
C LEU A 243 -1.66 -13.80 17.96
N VAL A 244 -1.62 -15.13 18.05
CA VAL A 244 -0.87 -16.01 17.15
C VAL A 244 -1.83 -17.09 16.62
N ASP A 245 -1.90 -17.23 15.30
CA ASP A 245 -2.81 -18.12 14.58
C ASP A 245 -4.29 -17.95 14.99
N GLY A 246 -4.71 -16.70 15.26
CA GLY A 246 -6.07 -16.37 15.70
C GLY A 246 -6.38 -16.71 17.15
N ALA A 247 -5.40 -17.24 17.90
CA ALA A 247 -5.52 -17.59 19.30
C ALA A 247 -4.64 -16.70 20.20
N PRO A 248 -5.09 -16.33 21.40
CA PRO A 248 -4.28 -15.57 22.34
C PRO A 248 -3.20 -16.47 22.97
N VAL A 249 -1.93 -16.20 22.66
CA VAL A 249 -0.76 -16.92 23.19
C VAL A 249 -0.03 -16.07 24.23
N ALA A 250 0.32 -16.68 25.37
CA ALA A 250 1.04 -16.01 26.45
C ALA A 250 2.51 -15.80 26.10
N ILE A 251 3.01 -14.59 26.30
CA ILE A 251 4.42 -14.29 26.09
C ILE A 251 5.19 -14.58 27.36
N HIS A 252 6.01 -15.62 27.30
CA HIS A 252 6.89 -15.99 28.39
C HIS A 252 8.12 -15.07 28.43
N VAL A 253 8.36 -14.45 29.59
CA VAL A 253 9.57 -13.68 29.86
C VAL A 253 10.63 -14.62 30.38
N ARG A 254 11.76 -14.71 29.67
CA ARG A 254 12.86 -15.60 30.06
C ARG A 254 13.44 -15.17 31.41
N LYS A 255 13.67 -16.14 32.30
CA LYS A 255 14.39 -15.94 33.57
C LYS A 255 15.83 -16.44 33.42
N GLY A 256 16.81 -15.57 33.57
CA GLY A 256 18.24 -15.93 33.51
C GLY A 256 18.74 -16.26 32.09
N ARG A 257 19.60 -17.29 31.98
CA ARG A 257 20.25 -17.74 30.71
C ARG A 257 19.46 -18.82 29.94
N SER A 258 18.20 -19.08 30.31
CA SER A 258 17.35 -20.00 29.54
C SER A 258 17.09 -19.45 28.13
N GLY A 259 17.04 -20.34 27.14
CA GLY A 259 16.82 -20.00 25.73
C GLY A 259 15.35 -19.80 25.35
N ASP A 260 14.42 -20.05 26.27
CA ASP A 260 12.98 -20.00 26.03
C ASP A 260 12.36 -18.68 26.54
N GLY A 261 11.59 -18.02 25.68
CA GLY A 261 10.93 -16.73 25.96
C GLY A 261 11.73 -15.47 25.62
N ILE A 262 11.08 -14.30 25.70
CA ILE A 262 11.66 -13.01 25.35
C ILE A 262 12.43 -12.37 26.53
N PRO A 263 13.44 -11.52 26.28
CA PRO A 263 14.10 -10.75 27.34
C PRO A 263 13.13 -9.86 28.12
N GLU A 264 13.37 -9.69 29.43
CA GLU A 264 12.55 -8.80 30.29
C GLU A 264 12.48 -7.36 29.78
N LYS A 265 13.59 -6.85 29.22
CA LYS A 265 13.61 -5.53 28.57
C LYS A 265 12.60 -5.45 27.42
N HIS A 266 12.51 -6.48 26.58
CA HIS A 266 11.58 -6.53 25.44
C HIS A 266 10.13 -6.58 25.92
N ALA A 267 9.83 -7.39 26.93
CA ALA A 267 8.49 -7.45 27.51
C ALA A 267 8.05 -6.09 28.10
N ARG A 268 8.97 -5.35 28.75
CA ARG A 268 8.68 -4.00 29.26
C ARG A 268 8.44 -2.98 28.14
N LEU A 269 9.23 -3.03 27.05
CA LEU A 269 9.03 -2.19 25.86
C LEU A 269 7.63 -2.44 25.26
N ILE A 270 7.29 -3.69 24.97
CA ILE A 270 5.98 -4.07 24.40
C ILE A 270 4.83 -3.56 25.27
N ARG A 271 4.89 -3.80 26.58
CA ARG A 271 3.86 -3.34 27.54
C ARG A 271 3.63 -1.83 27.52
N LYS A 272 4.66 -1.05 27.19
CA LYS A 272 4.59 0.42 27.18
C LYS A 272 4.24 0.98 25.81
N LEU A 273 4.44 0.23 24.73
CA LEU A 273 4.01 0.58 23.37
C LEU A 273 2.52 0.29 23.14
N ILE A 274 1.93 -0.71 23.81
CA ILE A 274 0.50 -1.05 23.70
C ILE A 274 -0.41 0.17 24.01
N PRO A 275 -0.28 0.88 25.15
CA PRO A 275 -1.13 2.04 25.43
C PRO A 275 -0.95 3.20 24.44
N ILE A 276 0.25 3.34 23.85
CA ILE A 276 0.51 4.33 22.81
C ILE A 276 -0.29 3.96 21.57
N ARG A 277 -0.15 2.74 21.06
CA ARG A 277 -0.90 2.21 19.91
C ARG A 277 -2.41 2.41 20.08
N ASP A 278 -2.92 2.01 21.24
CA ASP A 278 -4.36 2.05 21.50
C ASP A 278 -4.88 3.50 21.56
N ALA A 279 -4.11 4.42 22.13
CA ALA A 279 -4.46 5.84 22.15
C ALA A 279 -4.37 6.49 20.75
N VAL A 280 -3.40 6.09 19.91
CA VAL A 280 -3.32 6.55 18.52
C VAL A 280 -4.55 6.11 17.74
N ARG A 281 -4.93 4.82 17.83
CA ARG A 281 -6.16 4.29 17.21
C ARG A 281 -7.40 5.06 17.67
N GLU A 282 -7.49 5.37 18.96
CA GLU A 282 -8.60 6.14 19.52
C GLU A 282 -8.67 7.56 18.93
N VAL A 283 -7.53 8.25 18.77
CA VAL A 283 -7.47 9.57 18.12
C VAL A 283 -7.92 9.49 16.66
N LEU A 284 -7.35 8.56 15.88
CA LEU A 284 -7.66 8.44 14.45
C LEU A 284 -9.12 8.09 14.22
N LYS A 285 -9.67 7.14 14.98
CA LYS A 285 -11.07 6.75 14.89
C LYS A 285 -12.00 7.93 15.24
N ALA A 286 -11.67 8.70 16.27
CA ALA A 286 -12.46 9.88 16.61
C ALA A 286 -12.40 10.95 15.50
N GLN A 287 -11.25 11.15 14.85
CA GLN A 287 -11.12 12.07 13.71
C GLN A 287 -11.88 11.58 12.47
N GLU A 288 -11.89 10.28 12.19
CA GLU A 288 -12.62 9.67 11.08
C GLU A 288 -14.13 9.91 11.20
N PHE A 289 -14.70 9.72 12.39
CA PHE A 289 -16.13 9.92 12.66
C PHE A 289 -16.50 11.35 13.09
N ASP A 290 -15.59 12.30 12.92
CA ASP A 290 -15.77 13.71 13.32
C ASP A 290 -16.21 13.91 14.79
N GLN A 291 -15.76 13.02 15.68
CA GLN A 291 -16.04 13.04 17.12
C GLN A 291 -14.93 13.78 17.91
N PRO A 292 -15.20 14.30 19.13
CA PRO A 292 -14.17 14.96 19.93
C PRO A 292 -12.98 14.03 20.29
N TRP A 293 -11.78 14.32 19.75
CA TRP A 293 -10.58 13.49 19.96
C TRP A 293 -9.57 14.00 21.02
N LYS A 294 -9.81 15.19 21.59
CA LYS A 294 -8.92 15.79 22.61
C LYS A 294 -8.64 14.87 23.82
N PRO A 295 -9.63 14.15 24.40
CA PRO A 295 -9.37 13.23 25.50
C PRO A 295 -8.40 12.10 25.12
N ALA A 296 -8.54 11.54 23.90
CA ALA A 296 -7.65 10.52 23.37
C ALA A 296 -6.23 11.06 23.14
N GLN A 297 -6.10 12.30 22.64
CA GLN A 297 -4.79 12.97 22.53
C GLN A 297 -4.10 13.17 23.88
N VAL A 298 -4.85 13.45 24.95
CA VAL A 298 -4.29 13.55 26.31
C VAL A 298 -3.77 12.18 26.77
N LYS A 299 -4.54 11.09 26.56
CA LYS A 299 -4.07 9.73 26.86
C LYS A 299 -2.79 9.39 26.09
N LEU A 300 -2.75 9.71 24.80
CA LEU A 300 -1.59 9.50 23.94
C LEU A 300 -0.37 10.24 24.47
N ARG A 301 -0.52 11.53 24.85
CA ARG A 301 0.55 12.34 25.43
C ARG A 301 1.11 11.73 26.72
N ILE A 302 0.24 11.28 27.61
CA ILE A 302 0.65 10.65 28.87
C ILE A 302 1.40 9.33 28.59
N ALA A 303 0.88 8.49 27.69
CA ALA A 303 1.49 7.21 27.33
C ALA A 303 2.88 7.42 26.70
N TRP A 304 2.99 8.34 25.73
CA TRP A 304 4.24 8.67 25.05
C TRP A 304 5.27 9.28 26.00
N SER A 305 4.91 10.29 26.81
CA SER A 305 5.85 10.89 27.77
C SER A 305 6.36 9.88 28.80
N ASN A 306 5.50 8.95 29.25
CA ASN A 306 5.90 7.87 30.14
C ASN A 306 6.86 6.88 29.44
N PHE A 307 6.67 6.59 28.16
CA PHE A 307 7.57 5.75 27.39
C PHE A 307 8.94 6.41 27.22
N VAL A 308 8.96 7.66 26.76
CA VAL A 308 10.20 8.42 26.51
C VAL A 308 11.02 8.58 27.79
N ARG A 309 10.38 8.82 28.94
CA ARG A 309 11.08 8.87 30.23
C ARG A 309 11.78 7.56 30.59
N ASP A 310 11.16 6.43 30.29
CA ASP A 310 11.64 5.11 30.73
C ASP A 310 12.64 4.48 29.72
N PHE A 311 12.51 4.77 28.43
CA PHE A 311 13.27 4.10 27.34
C PHE A 311 13.95 5.04 26.34
N GLY A 312 13.71 6.36 26.40
CA GLY A 312 14.05 7.29 25.33
C GLY A 312 13.07 7.22 24.15
N PRO A 313 13.38 7.88 23.01
CA PRO A 313 12.54 7.89 21.82
C PRO A 313 12.11 6.50 21.34
N ILE A 314 10.88 6.37 20.82
CA ILE A 314 10.40 5.14 20.18
C ILE A 314 11.30 4.74 19.00
N ASN A 315 11.71 5.73 18.21
CA ASN A 315 12.48 5.58 16.98
C ASN A 315 13.99 5.64 17.19
N THR A 316 14.48 5.53 18.43
CA THR A 316 15.92 5.45 18.73
C THR A 316 16.60 4.46 17.79
N THR A 317 17.63 4.93 17.09
CA THR A 317 18.39 4.17 16.10
C THR A 317 19.86 4.19 16.48
N VAL A 318 20.45 3.00 16.55
CA VAL A 318 21.87 2.79 16.85
C VAL A 318 22.55 2.32 15.57
N ILE A 319 23.50 3.12 15.08
CA ILE A 319 24.32 2.81 13.90
C ILE A 319 25.62 2.19 14.40
N SER A 320 25.99 1.04 13.85
CA SER A 320 27.29 0.41 14.09
C SER A 320 27.95 0.07 12.77
N THR A 321 29.18 0.53 12.59
CA THR A 321 30.00 0.27 11.41
C THR A 321 30.97 -0.87 11.70
N SER A 322 30.97 -1.91 10.87
CA SER A 322 31.94 -3.01 10.92
C SER A 322 32.65 -3.11 9.58
N ALA A 323 33.98 -3.07 9.58
CA ALA A 323 34.78 -3.35 8.39
C ALA A 323 35.05 -4.86 8.30
N ASP A 324 34.80 -5.43 7.14
CA ASP A 324 35.24 -6.79 6.82
C ASP A 324 36.77 -6.79 6.65
N GLU A 325 37.48 -7.56 7.47
CA GLU A 325 38.95 -7.60 7.48
C GLU A 325 39.53 -8.24 6.21
N GLU A 326 38.74 -9.00 5.45
CA GLU A 326 39.19 -9.74 4.26
C GLU A 326 38.87 -8.99 2.96
N THR A 327 37.72 -8.30 2.90
CA THR A 327 37.30 -7.54 1.70
C THR A 327 37.51 -6.03 1.81
N GLY A 328 37.74 -5.50 3.01
CA GLY A 328 37.79 -4.07 3.27
C GLY A 328 36.43 -3.38 3.17
N GLU A 329 35.33 -4.12 2.95
CA GLU A 329 33.99 -3.55 2.83
C GLU A 329 33.50 -3.05 4.20
N VAL A 330 33.06 -1.80 4.22
CA VAL A 330 32.49 -1.15 5.41
C VAL A 330 30.99 -1.41 5.43
N ARG A 331 30.53 -2.23 6.39
CA ARG A 331 29.10 -2.55 6.57
C ARG A 331 28.54 -1.76 7.75
N GLU A 332 27.57 -0.89 7.47
CA GLU A 332 26.79 -0.21 8.51
C GLU A 332 25.54 -1.01 8.88
N THR A 333 25.28 -1.14 10.18
CA THR A 333 24.10 -1.84 10.71
C THR A 333 23.27 -0.89 11.54
N HIS A 334 22.02 -0.69 11.14
CA HIS A 334 21.06 0.16 11.85
C HIS A 334 20.16 -0.71 12.73
N ARG A 335 20.19 -0.48 14.04
CA ARG A 335 19.36 -1.20 15.02
C ARG A 335 18.39 -0.25 15.69
N ARG A 336 17.11 -0.63 15.78
CA ARG A 336 16.06 0.18 16.42
C ARG A 336 15.59 -0.46 17.72
N PRO A 337 16.38 -0.39 18.82
CA PRO A 337 16.19 -1.22 20.01
C PRO A 337 14.83 -1.09 20.70
N ASN A 338 14.16 0.06 20.57
CA ASN A 338 12.90 0.33 21.27
C ASN A 338 11.68 -0.21 20.52
N ILE A 339 11.67 -0.09 19.18
CA ILE A 339 10.59 -0.62 18.35
C ILE A 339 10.79 -2.07 17.93
N GLN A 340 12.04 -2.56 17.88
CA GLN A 340 12.39 -3.92 17.43
C GLN A 340 11.55 -5.01 18.11
N PRO A 341 11.30 -4.98 19.43
CA PRO A 341 10.50 -6.01 20.10
C PRO A 341 9.01 -5.97 19.78
N PHE A 342 8.54 -4.91 19.13
CA PHE A 342 7.13 -4.67 18.83
C PHE A 342 6.80 -4.83 17.34
N LEU A 343 7.76 -5.27 16.51
CA LEU A 343 7.59 -5.37 15.05
C LEU A 343 6.50 -6.34 14.60
N ASP A 344 6.18 -7.34 15.40
CA ASP A 344 5.11 -8.29 15.09
C ASP A 344 3.72 -7.65 15.27
N ASP A 345 3.64 -6.51 15.96
CA ASP A 345 2.39 -5.75 16.03
C ASP A 345 2.08 -5.13 14.66
N PRO A 346 0.86 -5.31 14.13
CA PRO A 346 0.47 -4.74 12.84
C PRO A 346 0.56 -3.20 12.83
N ASP A 347 0.46 -2.56 14.00
CA ASP A 347 0.49 -1.10 14.13
C ASP A 347 1.84 -0.58 14.64
N CYS A 348 2.91 -1.37 14.55
CA CYS A 348 4.23 -0.92 14.98
C CYS A 348 4.67 0.37 14.26
N TRP A 349 4.44 0.49 12.96
CA TRP A 349 4.78 1.69 12.19
C TRP A 349 3.86 2.87 12.44
N LEU A 350 2.60 2.60 12.81
CA LEU A 350 1.70 3.65 13.29
C LEU A 350 2.19 4.23 14.62
N VAL A 351 2.72 3.38 15.51
CA VAL A 351 3.37 3.84 16.75
C VAL A 351 4.67 4.58 16.44
N ALA A 352 5.44 4.14 15.44
CA ALA A 352 6.65 4.85 14.99
C ALA A 352 6.36 6.25 14.46
N SER A 353 5.26 6.43 13.72
CA SER A 353 4.98 7.68 13.00
C SER A 353 4.54 8.85 13.91
N ILE A 354 4.35 8.61 15.21
CA ILE A 354 3.87 9.66 16.11
C ILE A 354 4.97 10.62 16.56
N GLU A 355 6.24 10.30 16.34
CA GLU A 355 7.34 11.15 16.74
C GLU A 355 8.29 11.39 15.57
N ASP A 356 8.80 12.62 15.51
CA ASP A 356 9.87 13.00 14.60
C ASP A 356 11.20 12.83 15.34
N TYR A 357 12.01 11.86 14.92
CA TYR A 357 13.25 11.47 15.58
C TYR A 357 14.46 11.97 14.82
N ASP A 358 15.30 12.72 15.51
CA ASP A 358 16.56 13.23 14.99
C ASP A 358 17.72 12.30 15.40
N LEU A 359 18.35 11.71 14.38
CA LEU A 359 19.50 10.82 14.52
C LEU A 359 20.73 11.51 15.11
N GLU A 360 20.95 12.80 14.82
CA GLU A 360 22.14 13.53 15.25
C GLU A 360 22.09 13.87 16.73
N SER A 361 20.95 14.41 17.18
CA SER A 361 20.75 14.77 18.59
C SER A 361 20.28 13.60 19.46
N ASN A 362 19.87 12.48 18.86
CA ASN A 362 19.22 11.35 19.55
C ASN A 362 18.02 11.82 20.39
N THR A 363 17.26 12.79 19.87
CA THR A 363 16.04 13.31 20.49
C THR A 363 14.84 13.12 19.58
N ALA A 364 13.64 13.12 20.15
CA ALA A 364 12.40 13.06 19.38
C ALA A 364 11.43 14.16 19.81
N LYS A 365 10.73 14.71 18.81
CA LYS A 365 9.66 15.69 18.99
C LYS A 365 8.30 15.03 18.75
N PRO A 366 7.24 15.41 19.50
CA PRO A 366 5.90 14.93 19.21
C PRO A 366 5.48 15.33 17.80
N GLY A 367 4.94 14.38 17.04
CA GLY A 367 4.40 14.61 15.71
C GLY A 367 3.03 15.30 15.71
N PRO A 368 2.47 15.58 14.51
CA PRO A 368 1.23 16.33 14.34
C PRO A 368 0.01 15.78 15.10
N ILE A 369 -0.09 14.46 15.24
CA ILE A 369 -1.22 13.78 15.90
C ILE A 369 -1.45 14.23 17.36
N PHE A 370 -0.44 14.83 18.01
CA PHE A 370 -0.54 15.37 19.36
C PHE A 370 -1.22 16.74 19.44
N THR A 371 -1.32 17.48 18.34
CA THR A 371 -1.78 18.89 18.34
C THR A 371 -2.88 19.16 17.34
N GLU A 372 -2.85 18.50 16.19
CA GLU A 372 -3.74 18.79 15.07
C GLU A 372 -4.50 17.56 14.58
N ARG A 373 -5.43 17.83 13.66
CA ARG A 373 -6.17 16.81 12.93
C ARG A 373 -5.28 16.28 11.80
N VAL A 374 -5.12 14.97 11.73
CA VAL A 374 -4.28 14.28 10.74
C VAL A 374 -5.09 13.49 9.70
N ILE A 375 -6.37 13.27 9.97
CA ILE A 375 -7.34 12.75 8.99
C ILE A 375 -8.27 13.89 8.58
N ALA A 376 -8.26 14.28 7.31
CA ALA A 376 -9.17 15.29 6.80
C ALA A 376 -10.64 14.86 7.01
N PRO A 377 -11.55 15.77 7.41
CA PRO A 377 -12.96 15.43 7.44
C PRO A 377 -13.42 15.03 6.02
N PRO A 378 -14.43 14.14 5.89
CA PRO A 378 -15.07 13.90 4.61
C PRO A 378 -15.50 15.25 4.03
N ARG A 379 -15.05 15.55 2.81
CA ARG A 379 -15.50 16.76 2.12
C ARG A 379 -16.98 16.60 1.80
N ALA A 380 -17.79 17.59 2.16
CA ALA A 380 -19.13 17.66 1.62
C ALA A 380 -19.04 17.68 0.08
N PRO A 381 -19.83 16.86 -0.62
CA PRO A 381 -19.79 16.81 -2.08
C PRO A 381 -20.17 18.19 -2.62
N ILE A 382 -19.42 18.66 -3.62
CA ILE A 382 -19.76 19.88 -4.34
C ILE A 382 -20.78 19.50 -5.39
N ILE A 383 -21.99 20.02 -5.28
CA ILE A 383 -23.08 19.75 -6.20
C ILE A 383 -23.23 20.97 -7.11
N THR A 384 -22.84 20.84 -8.38
CA THR A 384 -23.03 21.90 -9.39
C THR A 384 -23.95 21.48 -10.53
N SER A 385 -24.28 20.19 -10.64
CA SER A 385 -25.15 19.64 -11.68
C SER A 385 -26.09 18.52 -11.16
N PRO A 386 -27.16 18.20 -11.90
CA PRO A 386 -27.97 17.01 -11.64
C PRO A 386 -27.20 15.70 -11.65
N ALA A 387 -26.14 15.57 -12.45
CA ALA A 387 -25.28 14.40 -12.43
C ALA A 387 -24.52 14.27 -11.10
N ASP A 388 -24.01 15.38 -10.55
CA ASP A 388 -23.35 15.39 -9.24
C ASP A 388 -24.34 15.08 -8.12
N ALA A 389 -25.53 15.69 -8.17
CA ALA A 389 -26.60 15.43 -7.22
C ALA A 389 -27.06 13.97 -7.27
N LEU A 390 -27.21 13.39 -8.48
CA LEU A 390 -27.50 11.97 -8.67
C LEU A 390 -26.44 11.08 -8.03
N ALA A 391 -25.15 11.40 -8.21
CA ALA A 391 -24.06 10.66 -7.59
C ALA A 391 -24.12 10.73 -6.04
N VAL A 392 -24.45 11.89 -5.48
CA VAL A 392 -24.66 12.07 -4.03
C VAL A 392 -25.84 11.23 -3.53
N VAL A 393 -26.99 11.31 -4.21
CA VAL A 393 -28.19 10.56 -3.84
C VAL A 393 -27.97 9.05 -3.94
N LEU A 394 -27.26 8.57 -4.97
CA LEU A 394 -26.88 7.17 -5.10
C LEU A 394 -25.95 6.72 -3.96
N ASN A 395 -25.03 7.58 -3.53
CA ASN A 395 -24.14 7.29 -2.41
C ASN A 395 -24.87 7.27 -1.05
N GLU A 396 -25.85 8.15 -0.86
CA GLU A 396 -26.59 8.28 0.41
C GLU A 396 -27.74 7.28 0.56
N ARG A 397 -28.51 7.04 -0.52
CA ARG A 397 -29.76 6.27 -0.49
C ARG A 397 -29.71 4.95 -1.26
N GLY A 398 -28.68 4.73 -2.08
CA GLY A 398 -28.49 3.49 -2.84
C GLY A 398 -29.45 3.28 -4.02
N HIS A 399 -30.33 4.24 -4.31
CA HIS A 399 -31.27 4.22 -5.44
C HIS A 399 -31.47 5.64 -5.98
N VAL A 400 -32.05 5.76 -7.19
CA VAL A 400 -32.36 7.08 -7.76
C VAL A 400 -33.59 7.64 -7.05
N ASP A 401 -33.44 8.83 -6.48
CA ASP A 401 -34.51 9.55 -5.79
C ASP A 401 -34.57 10.98 -6.35
N PRO A 402 -35.40 11.20 -7.41
CA PRO A 402 -35.49 12.51 -8.05
C PRO A 402 -35.95 13.63 -7.12
N ASP A 403 -36.74 13.31 -6.09
CA ASP A 403 -37.19 14.28 -5.09
C ASP A 403 -35.99 14.77 -4.26
N HIS A 404 -35.11 13.85 -3.83
CA HIS A 404 -33.88 14.21 -3.10
C HIS A 404 -32.86 14.95 -3.98
N ILE A 405 -32.74 14.58 -5.27
CA ILE A 405 -31.88 15.29 -6.23
C ILE A 405 -32.37 16.73 -6.43
N ALA A 406 -33.68 16.92 -6.56
CA ALA A 406 -34.30 18.24 -6.68
C ALA A 406 -34.13 19.09 -5.42
N GLU A 407 -34.22 18.47 -4.23
CA GLU A 407 -33.94 19.12 -2.95
C GLU A 407 -32.49 19.62 -2.88
N LEU A 408 -31.51 18.79 -3.24
CA LEU A 408 -30.09 19.14 -3.25
C LEU A 408 -29.73 20.28 -4.23
N LEU A 409 -30.50 20.42 -5.31
CA LEU A 409 -30.30 21.47 -6.32
C LEU A 409 -31.21 22.69 -6.14
N HIS A 410 -32.16 22.65 -5.22
CA HIS A 410 -33.20 23.65 -5.05
C HIS A 410 -33.99 23.93 -6.35
N ARG A 411 -34.38 22.87 -7.06
CA ARG A 411 -35.09 22.92 -8.35
C ARG A 411 -36.38 22.10 -8.31
N ASP A 412 -37.18 22.21 -9.36
CA ASP A 412 -38.33 21.35 -9.56
C ASP A 412 -37.91 19.94 -10.02
N VAL A 413 -38.67 18.93 -9.61
CA VAL A 413 -38.39 17.51 -9.89
C VAL A 413 -38.49 17.20 -11.38
N ASP A 414 -39.46 17.80 -12.08
CA ASP A 414 -39.67 17.54 -13.52
C ASP A 414 -38.50 18.11 -14.34
N ASP A 415 -37.97 19.27 -13.95
CA ASP A 415 -36.80 19.90 -14.59
C ASP A 415 -35.53 19.06 -14.40
N VAL A 416 -35.35 18.47 -13.21
CA VAL A 416 -34.22 17.61 -12.88
C VAL A 416 -34.29 16.29 -13.65
N ILE A 417 -35.48 15.68 -13.74
CA ILE A 417 -35.69 14.45 -14.53
C ILE A 417 -35.41 14.73 -16.01
N ALA A 418 -35.89 15.85 -16.54
CA ALA A 418 -35.67 16.23 -17.93
C ALA A 418 -34.19 16.44 -18.26
N GLU A 419 -33.43 17.05 -17.33
CA GLU A 419 -31.99 17.29 -17.51
C GLU A 419 -31.14 16.03 -17.32
N LEU A 420 -31.52 15.15 -16.38
CA LEU A 420 -30.90 13.84 -16.23
C LEU A 420 -31.14 12.96 -17.46
N GLY A 421 -32.29 13.13 -18.13
CA GLY A 421 -32.57 12.52 -19.43
C GLY A 421 -32.30 11.02 -19.44
N ASN A 422 -31.38 10.59 -20.32
CA ASN A 422 -31.03 9.17 -20.48
C ASN A 422 -30.16 8.60 -19.35
N ALA A 423 -29.78 9.38 -18.33
CA ALA A 423 -29.01 8.88 -17.19
C ALA A 423 -29.88 8.09 -16.19
N ILE A 424 -31.19 8.31 -16.21
CA ILE A 424 -32.15 7.62 -15.35
C ILE A 424 -33.35 7.15 -16.18
N PHE A 425 -33.98 6.05 -15.77
CA PHE A 425 -35.23 5.59 -16.35
C PHE A 425 -36.17 5.10 -15.25
N ARG A 426 -37.46 5.01 -15.59
CA ARG A 426 -38.48 4.49 -14.67
C ARG A 426 -38.77 3.04 -15.02
N ASP A 427 -38.56 2.14 -14.07
CA ASP A 427 -38.87 0.73 -14.22
C ASP A 427 -40.38 0.54 -14.44
N PRO A 428 -40.83 -0.09 -15.54
CA PRO A 428 -42.24 -0.31 -15.81
C PRO A 428 -42.90 -1.37 -14.90
N ALA A 429 -42.12 -2.21 -14.21
CA ALA A 429 -42.65 -3.26 -13.34
C ALA A 429 -43.11 -2.74 -11.98
N ASP A 430 -42.35 -1.83 -11.37
CA ASP A 430 -42.62 -1.30 -10.03
C ASP A 430 -42.69 0.24 -9.94
N GLY A 431 -42.37 0.95 -11.03
CA GLY A 431 -42.40 2.40 -11.11
C GLY A 431 -41.23 3.09 -10.42
N SER A 432 -40.20 2.35 -9.99
CA SER A 432 -38.98 2.89 -9.35
C SER A 432 -38.08 3.59 -10.36
N TRP A 433 -37.32 4.59 -9.91
CA TRP A 433 -36.30 5.22 -10.74
C TRP A 433 -34.97 4.46 -10.61
N GLN A 434 -34.35 4.16 -11.74
CA GLN A 434 -33.08 3.44 -11.84
C GLN A 434 -32.09 4.20 -12.71
N THR A 435 -30.80 3.98 -12.50
CA THR A 435 -29.75 4.49 -13.40
C THR A 435 -29.76 3.67 -14.69
N ALA A 436 -29.65 4.33 -15.84
CA ALA A 436 -29.59 3.68 -17.15
C ALA A 436 -28.34 2.81 -17.35
#